data_AF-A0A9J6D707-F1
#
_entry.id   AF-A0A9J6D707-F1
#
_cell.length_a   1.000
_cell.length_b   1.000
_cell.length_c   1.000
_cell.angle_alpha   90.00
_cell.angle_beta   90.00
_cell.angle_gamma   90.00
#
_symmetry.space_group_name_H-M   'P 1'
#
loop_
_entity.id
_entity.type
_entity.pdbx_description
1 polymer ?
#
loop_
_entity_poly.entity_id
_entity_poly.type
_entity_poly.pdbx_seq_one_letter_code
_entity_poly.pdbx_strand_id
1 'polypeptide(L)'
;MFTDPQFPTRLGNFLSRDTARDLPIIRNAGRVQWVNLQENLRSDHFILEFTQKTQAAPSKECRATYWDEFGKHRKADETEYVTLEELFSRLVEDELLTTKTAQIGLQVDAMNSRLAH
;
A
#
# COMPACT_ATOMS: atom_id res chain seq x y z
N MET A 1 -5.01 6.48 18.21
CA MET A 1 -6.00 7.51 17.84
C MET A 1 -5.36 8.84 18.19
N PHE A 2 -5.18 9.73 17.22
CA PHE A 2 -4.38 10.97 17.36
C PHE A 2 -5.22 12.24 17.57
N THR A 3 -6.55 12.15 17.62
CA THR A 3 -7.42 13.31 17.75
C THR A 3 -7.51 13.81 19.19
N ASP A 4 -7.27 15.09 19.40
CA ASP A 4 -7.56 15.78 20.67
C ASP A 4 -9.03 16.28 20.65
N PRO A 5 -9.90 15.82 21.56
CA PRO A 5 -11.29 16.27 21.63
C PRO A 5 -11.44 17.74 22.02
N GLN A 6 -10.41 18.40 22.56
CA GLN A 6 -10.42 19.83 22.85
C GLN A 6 -10.25 20.68 21.58
N PHE A 7 -9.70 20.11 20.50
CA PHE A 7 -9.47 20.79 19.22
C PHE A 7 -10.30 20.11 18.13
N PRO A 8 -11.55 20.59 17.90
CA PRO A 8 -12.42 19.96 16.91
C PRO A 8 -11.77 19.96 15.53
N THR A 9 -12.03 18.90 14.77
CA THR A 9 -11.56 18.77 13.38
C THR A 9 -12.61 19.28 12.39
N ARG A 10 -13.84 19.48 12.86
CA ARG A 10 -14.96 20.04 12.11
C ARG A 10 -15.70 21.08 12.94
N LEU A 11 -15.93 22.24 12.33
CA LEU A 11 -16.79 23.29 12.83
C LEU A 11 -18.26 22.92 12.65
N GLY A 12 -19.00 23.09 13.73
CA GLY A 12 -20.45 23.01 13.74
C GLY A 12 -21.11 24.23 13.09
N ASN A 13 -22.43 24.24 13.15
CA ASN A 13 -23.26 25.36 12.73
C ASN A 13 -24.37 25.60 13.76
N PHE A 14 -25.36 26.43 13.44
CA PHE A 14 -26.48 26.72 14.34
C PHE A 14 -27.32 25.49 14.75
N LEU A 15 -27.21 24.36 14.04
CA LEU A 15 -27.92 23.11 14.33
C LEU A 15 -27.03 22.03 14.96
N SER A 16 -25.70 22.17 14.88
CA SER A 16 -24.77 21.10 15.23
C SER A 16 -23.53 21.68 15.91
N ARG A 17 -23.08 21.03 16.99
CA ARG A 17 -21.85 21.42 17.69
C ARG A 17 -20.59 21.02 16.91
N ASP A 18 -19.48 21.63 17.27
CA ASP A 18 -18.15 21.23 16.79
C ASP A 18 -17.86 19.76 17.12
N THR A 19 -17.16 19.07 16.22
CA THR A 19 -16.86 17.63 16.38
C THR A 19 -15.44 17.29 15.96
N ALA A 20 -14.83 16.29 16.61
CA ALA A 20 -13.56 15.69 16.21
C ALA A 20 -13.82 14.34 15.52
N ARG A 21 -14.35 14.38 14.29
CA ARG A 21 -14.78 13.18 13.55
C ARG A 21 -13.74 12.64 12.57
N ASP A 22 -12.69 13.39 12.30
CA ASP A 22 -11.64 12.96 11.39
C ASP A 22 -10.68 12.04 12.15
N LEU A 23 -10.78 10.74 11.88
CA LEU A 23 -10.07 9.69 12.62
C LEU A 23 -8.92 9.11 11.79
N PRO A 24 -7.70 9.63 11.95
CA PRO A 24 -6.55 9.06 11.29
C PRO A 24 -6.19 7.69 11.90
N ILE A 25 -6.12 6.69 11.03
CA ILE A 25 -5.64 5.35 11.36
C ILE A 25 -4.30 5.16 10.66
N ILE A 26 -3.24 4.94 11.45
CA ILE A 26 -1.90 4.71 10.92
C ILE A 26 -1.44 3.33 11.37
N ARG A 27 -0.97 2.53 10.41
CA ARG A 27 -0.50 1.16 10.64
C ARG A 27 0.96 1.06 10.22
N ASN A 28 1.76 0.39 11.04
CA ASN A 28 3.19 0.11 10.78
C ASN A 28 4.04 1.37 10.48
N ALA A 29 3.64 2.54 10.96
CA ALA A 29 4.47 3.74 10.92
C ALA A 29 5.31 3.86 12.19
N GLY A 30 6.49 4.47 12.06
CA GLY A 30 7.33 4.83 13.20
C GLY A 30 6.74 6.01 13.99
N ARG A 31 7.58 7.00 14.30
CA ARG A 31 7.08 8.25 14.89
C ARG A 31 6.30 9.05 13.85
N VAL A 32 5.01 9.24 14.13
CA VAL A 32 4.12 10.13 13.39
C VAL A 32 3.79 11.31 14.30
N GLN A 33 3.92 12.52 13.76
CA GLN A 33 3.41 13.74 14.34
C GLN A 33 2.07 14.07 13.71
N TRP A 34 1.11 14.45 14.54
CA TRP A 34 -0.20 14.91 14.13
C TRP A 34 -0.43 16.32 14.64
N VAL A 35 -0.95 17.19 13.78
CA VAL A 35 -1.32 18.56 14.13
C VAL A 35 -2.65 18.90 13.47
N ASN A 36 -3.57 19.49 14.24
CA ASN A 36 -4.71 20.20 13.69
C ASN A 36 -4.28 21.65 13.45
N LEU A 37 -4.19 22.08 12.19
CA LEU A 37 -3.67 23.40 11.84
C LEU A 37 -4.64 24.53 12.20
N GLN A 38 -5.90 24.21 12.53
CA GLN A 38 -6.96 25.18 12.81
C GLN A 38 -7.22 26.17 11.64
N GLU A 39 -6.78 25.81 10.44
CA GLU A 39 -7.08 26.49 9.18
C GLU A 39 -8.12 25.67 8.41
N ASN A 40 -9.16 26.30 7.86
CA ASN A 40 -10.26 25.59 7.19
C ASN A 40 -10.50 26.03 5.74
N LEU A 41 -9.88 27.12 5.28
CA LEU A 41 -10.06 27.67 3.92
C LEU A 41 -11.53 27.81 3.49
N ARG A 42 -12.42 28.20 4.41
CA ARG A 42 -13.89 28.28 4.24
C ARG A 42 -14.62 26.94 4.11
N SER A 43 -13.96 25.82 4.38
CA SER A 43 -14.58 24.52 4.67
C SER A 43 -15.16 24.50 6.08
N ASP A 44 -16.07 23.58 6.35
CA ASP A 44 -16.49 23.24 7.72
C ASP A 44 -15.51 22.26 8.40
N HIS A 45 -14.49 21.76 7.68
CA HIS A 45 -13.40 20.95 8.24
C HIS A 45 -12.09 21.74 8.35
N PHE A 46 -11.35 21.51 9.44
CA PHE A 46 -9.99 21.98 9.62
C PHE A 46 -8.98 21.08 8.90
N ILE A 47 -7.90 21.68 8.42
CA ILE A 47 -6.77 20.98 7.82
C ILE A 47 -6.00 20.26 8.92
N LEU A 48 -5.79 18.96 8.71
CA LEU A 48 -5.00 18.10 9.58
C LEU A 48 -3.69 17.75 8.88
N GLU A 49 -2.58 17.97 9.55
CA GLU A 49 -1.25 17.63 9.08
C GLU A 49 -0.75 16.34 9.76
N PHE A 50 -0.16 15.46 8.95
CA PHE A 50 0.54 14.26 9.41
C PHE A 50 1.95 14.26 8.87
N THR A 51 2.92 14.27 9.78
CA THR A 51 4.33 14.22 9.42
C THR A 51 4.93 12.92 9.94
N GLN A 52 5.48 12.12 9.04
CA GLN A 52 6.20 10.90 9.40
C GLN A 52 7.54 10.84 8.68
N LYS A 53 8.56 10.33 9.38
CA LYS A 53 9.83 10.00 8.74
C LYS A 53 9.67 8.67 8.01
N THR A 54 9.73 8.70 6.69
CA THR A 54 9.80 7.48 5.87
C THR A 54 11.24 7.04 5.73
N GLN A 55 11.51 5.76 5.91
CA GLN A 55 12.75 5.15 5.42
C GLN A 55 12.51 4.66 4.00
N ALA A 56 13.55 4.64 3.17
CA ALA A 56 13.48 3.92 1.90
C ALA A 56 13.08 2.48 2.21
N ALA A 57 12.06 1.97 1.52
CA ALA A 57 11.68 0.58 1.71
C ALA A 57 12.89 -0.29 1.34
N PRO A 58 13.20 -1.34 2.12
CA PRO A 58 14.26 -2.27 1.74
C PRO A 58 13.93 -2.87 0.38
N SER A 59 14.96 -3.21 -0.41
CA SER A 59 14.76 -3.99 -1.63
C SER A 59 13.96 -5.25 -1.26
N LYS A 60 12.80 -5.41 -1.89
CA LYS A 60 11.98 -6.60 -1.67
C LYS A 60 12.19 -7.54 -2.84
N GLU A 61 12.38 -8.81 -2.50
CA GLU A 61 12.22 -9.89 -3.44
C GLU A 61 10.76 -10.00 -3.82
N CYS A 62 10.48 -9.76 -5.10
CA CYS A 62 9.18 -10.01 -5.68
C CYS A 62 9.26 -11.29 -6.51
N ARG A 63 8.31 -12.19 -6.28
CA ARG A 63 8.11 -13.36 -7.13
C ARG A 63 7.06 -13.02 -8.18
N ALA A 64 7.41 -13.23 -9.45
CA ALA A 64 6.51 -13.03 -10.57
C ALA A 64 6.40 -14.35 -11.37
N THR A 65 5.21 -14.91 -11.38
CA THR A 65 4.87 -16.10 -12.17
C THR A 65 4.54 -15.69 -13.59
N TYR A 66 5.23 -16.27 -14.56
CA TYR A 66 4.98 -16.06 -15.98
C TYR A 66 3.86 -16.98 -16.44
N TRP A 67 2.61 -16.54 -16.25
CA TRP A 67 1.41 -17.35 -16.51
C TRP A 67 1.28 -17.85 -17.94
N ASP A 68 1.82 -17.13 -18.92
CA ASP A 68 1.84 -17.59 -20.32
C ASP A 68 2.76 -18.80 -20.51
N GLU A 69 3.93 -18.79 -19.87
CA GLU A 69 4.86 -19.93 -19.90
C GLU A 69 4.30 -21.11 -19.09
N PHE A 70 3.68 -20.83 -17.95
CA PHE A 70 2.92 -21.82 -17.18
C PHE A 70 1.86 -22.49 -18.04
N GLY A 71 1.04 -21.70 -18.76
CA GLY A 71 0.01 -22.23 -19.66
C GLY A 71 0.57 -23.08 -20.80
N LYS A 72 1.74 -22.72 -21.35
CA LYS A 72 2.43 -23.52 -22.37
C LYS A 72 2.93 -24.85 -21.79
N HIS A 73 3.57 -24.83 -20.62
CA HIS A 73 4.02 -26.03 -19.92
C HIS A 73 2.84 -26.97 -19.63
N ARG A 74 1.72 -26.44 -19.11
CA ARG A 74 0.51 -27.23 -18.84
C ARG A 74 -0.13 -27.84 -20.09
N LYS A 75 -0.11 -27.13 -21.22
CA LYS A 75 -0.65 -27.64 -22.49
C LYS A 75 0.23 -28.72 -23.12
N ALA A 76 1.53 -28.70 -22.84
CA ALA A 76 2.49 -29.70 -23.29
C ALA A 76 2.58 -30.92 -22.35
N ASP A 77 1.97 -30.83 -21.17
CA ASP A 77 1.95 -31.94 -20.22
C ASP A 77 0.87 -32.95 -20.61
N GLU A 78 1.30 -34.12 -21.08
CA GLU A 78 0.45 -35.25 -21.46
C GLU A 78 0.23 -36.23 -20.29
N THR A 79 0.70 -35.89 -19.08
CA THR A 79 0.59 -36.76 -17.91
C THR A 79 -0.88 -36.90 -17.48
N GLU A 80 -1.37 -38.14 -17.42
CA GLU A 80 -2.63 -38.47 -16.75
C GLU A 80 -2.39 -38.62 -15.24
N TYR A 81 -3.14 -37.88 -14.44
CA TYR A 81 -3.05 -37.96 -12.98
C TYR A 81 -4.08 -38.93 -12.43
N VAL A 82 -3.64 -39.80 -11.54
CA VAL A 82 -4.51 -40.80 -10.91
C VAL A 82 -5.16 -40.23 -9.65
N THR A 83 -4.48 -39.30 -8.98
CA THR A 83 -4.98 -38.62 -7.77
C THR A 83 -4.92 -37.10 -7.86
N LEU A 84 -5.72 -36.43 -7.01
CA LEU A 84 -5.68 -34.98 -6.88
C LEU A 84 -4.40 -34.49 -6.20
N GLU A 85 -3.81 -35.27 -5.30
CA GLU A 85 -2.53 -34.90 -4.67
C GLU A 85 -1.38 -34.88 -5.66
N GLU A 86 -1.35 -35.83 -6.61
CA GLU A 86 -0.39 -35.82 -7.73
C GLU A 86 -0.58 -34.58 -8.60
N LEU A 87 -1.83 -34.27 -8.97
CA LEU A 87 -2.15 -33.08 -9.75
C LEU A 87 -1.72 -31.80 -9.03
N PHE A 88 -2.04 -31.65 -7.74
CA PHE A 88 -1.70 -30.45 -6.98
C PHE A 88 -0.19 -30.30 -6.78
N SER A 89 0.52 -31.40 -6.50
CA SER A 89 1.98 -31.38 -6.40
C SER A 89 2.61 -30.92 -7.71
N ARG A 90 2.11 -31.43 -8.84
CA ARG A 90 2.60 -31.05 -10.16
C ARG A 90 2.31 -29.58 -10.51
N LEU A 91 1.13 -29.06 -10.16
CA LEU A 91 0.79 -27.66 -10.37
C LEU A 91 1.70 -26.71 -9.60
N VAL A 92 2.06 -27.08 -8.36
CA VAL A 92 3.01 -26.29 -7.54
C VAL A 92 4.41 -26.32 -8.17
N GLU A 93 4.86 -27.47 -8.69
CA GLU A 93 6.14 -27.55 -9.41
C GLU A 93 6.14 -26.67 -10.66
N ASP A 94 5.09 -26.73 -11.48
CA ASP A 94 4.96 -25.93 -12.70
C ASP A 94 4.93 -24.42 -12.39
N GLU A 95 4.26 -24.02 -11.31
CA GLU A 95 4.25 -22.64 -10.82
C GLU A 95 5.67 -22.21 -10.43
N LEU A 96 6.40 -23.05 -9.67
CA LEU A 96 7.76 -22.74 -9.25
C LEU A 96 8.72 -22.60 -10.42
N LEU A 97 8.61 -23.47 -11.44
CA LEU A 97 9.44 -23.44 -12.64
C LEU A 97 9.23 -22.17 -13.48
N THR A 98 8.01 -21.64 -13.45
CA THR A 98 7.62 -20.46 -14.23
C THR A 98 7.63 -19.18 -13.39
N THR A 99 7.96 -19.27 -12.11
CA THR A 99 8.14 -18.12 -11.22
C THR A 99 9.58 -17.66 -11.23
N LYS A 100 9.81 -16.38 -11.50
CA LYS A 100 11.13 -15.76 -11.32
C LYS A 100 11.09 -14.80 -10.14
N THR A 101 12.21 -14.72 -9.44
CA THR A 101 12.41 -13.75 -8.36
C THR A 101 13.18 -12.56 -8.91
N ALA A 102 12.67 -11.36 -8.69
CA ALA A 102 13.34 -10.11 -9.04
C ALA A 102 13.50 -9.23 -7.81
N GLN A 103 14.66 -8.58 -7.70
CA GLN A 103 14.89 -7.54 -6.71
C GLN A 103 14.32 -6.23 -7.25
N ILE A 104 13.28 -5.71 -6.62
CA ILE A 104 12.76 -4.39 -6.96
C ILE A 104 13.50 -3.37 -6.08
N GLY A 105 14.46 -2.66 -6.69
CA GLY A 105 15.06 -1.47 -6.10
C GLY A 105 14.15 -0.26 -6.30
N LEU A 106 14.10 0.62 -5.29
CA LEU A 106 13.51 1.96 -5.41
C LEU A 106 14.43 2.83 -6.27
N GLN A 107 14.31 2.77 -7.59
CA GLN A 107 14.85 3.83 -8.43
C GLN A 107 13.88 5.02 -8.33
N VAL A 108 14.06 5.83 -7.28
CA VAL A 108 13.49 7.18 -7.26
C VAL A 108 14.41 8.01 -8.13
N ASP A 109 14.10 8.12 -9.41
CA ASP A 109 14.70 9.18 -10.22
C ASP A 109 14.29 10.49 -9.57
N ALA A 110 15.22 11.10 -8.83
CA ALA A 110 15.04 12.42 -8.29
C ALA A 110 14.76 13.34 -9.47
N MET A 111 13.52 13.82 -9.57
CA MET A 111 13.12 14.79 -10.57
C MET A 111 14.11 15.96 -10.52
N ASN A 112 14.81 16.18 -11.64
CA ASN A 112 15.83 17.20 -11.75
C ASN A 112 15.20 18.56 -11.43
N SER A 113 15.66 19.22 -10.36
CA SER A 113 15.12 20.50 -9.88
C SER A 113 15.21 21.63 -10.90
N ARG A 114 15.95 21.44 -12.00
CA ARG A 114 16.01 22.37 -13.13
C ARG A 114 14.79 22.34 -14.07
N LEU A 115 13.83 21.43 -13.87
CA LEU A 115 12.56 21.39 -14.59
C LEU A 115 11.38 22.01 -13.83
N ALA A 116 11.62 22.55 -12.63
CA ALA A 116 10.61 23.22 -11.80
C ALA A 116 10.70 24.77 -11.90
N HIS A 117 10.91 25.28 -13.12
CA HIS A 117 10.86 26.71 -13.42
C HIS A 117 9.69 27.04 -14.34
#